data_AF-T0YXG3-F1
#
_entry.id   AF-T0YXG3-F1
#
_cell.length_a   1.000
_cell.length_b   1.000
_cell.length_c   1.000
_cell.angle_alpha   90.00
_cell.angle_beta   90.00
_cell.angle_gamma   90.00
#
_symmetry.space_group_name_H-M   'P 1'
#
loop_
_entity.id
_entity.type
_entity.pdbx_description
1 polymer ?
#
loop_
_entity_poly.entity_id
_entity_poly.type
_entity_poly.pdbx_seq_one_letter_code
_entity_poly.pdbx_strand_id
1 'polypeptide(L)'
;MASRNRGKVRELASLLASLPWSLQSLDDVPGGTEISWDESGSTYRANAAIKAEAVCRGTGLPALADDSGIELEALGGFPGVRSARWLGDDATEAELRTALCARVADLAEDAR
;
A
#
# COMPACT_ATOMS: atom_id res chain seq x y z
N MET A 1 4.83 8.87 -8.76
CA MET A 1 3.87 8.26 -7.82
C MET A 1 4.65 7.43 -6.82
N ALA A 2 4.47 7.68 -5.52
CA ALA A 2 5.17 6.98 -4.45
C ALA A 2 4.55 5.61 -4.16
N SER A 3 4.61 4.73 -5.15
CA SER A 3 4.15 3.35 -5.04
C SER A 3 4.94 2.46 -5.98
N ARG A 4 5.23 1.23 -5.53
CA ARG A 4 5.78 0.15 -6.37
C ARG A 4 4.68 -0.72 -7.01
N ASN A 5 3.41 -0.45 -6.70
CA ASN A 5 2.29 -1.19 -7.26
C ASN A 5 1.90 -0.62 -8.65
N ARG A 6 2.29 -1.33 -9.71
CA ARG A 6 1.99 -0.96 -11.10
C ARG A 6 0.50 -0.88 -11.41
N GLY A 7 -0.35 -1.62 -10.69
CA GLY A 7 -1.81 -1.54 -10.80
C GLY A 7 -2.31 -0.17 -10.37
N LYS A 8 -1.90 0.29 -9.18
CA LYS A 8 -2.28 1.61 -8.66
C LYS A 8 -1.80 2.76 -9.55
N VAL A 9 -0.60 2.65 -10.12
CA VAL A 9 -0.09 3.64 -11.08
C VAL A 9 -1.00 3.74 -12.30
N ARG A 10 -1.41 2.61 -12.87
CA ARG A 10 -2.33 2.58 -14.02
C ARG A 10 -3.70 3.18 -13.69
N GLU A 11 -4.26 2.82 -12.54
CA GLU A 11 -5.56 3.33 -12.09
C GLU A 11 -5.52 4.85 -11.87
N LEU A 12 -4.54 5.37 -11.12
CA LEU A 12 -4.42 6.80 -10.88
C LEU A 12 -4.06 7.58 -12.15
N ALA A 13 -3.23 7.03 -13.04
CA ALA A 13 -2.95 7.67 -14.33
C ALA A 13 -4.23 7.84 -15.16
N SER A 14 -5.11 6.83 -15.15
CA SER A 14 -6.42 6.91 -15.83
C SER A 14 -7.31 7.99 -15.21
N LEU A 15 -7.39 8.05 -13.87
CA LEU A 15 -8.21 9.04 -13.16
C LEU A 15 -7.75 10.48 -13.37
N LEU A 16 -6.43 10.68 -13.55
CA LEU A 16 -5.82 12.00 -13.72
C LEU A 16 -5.65 12.40 -15.20
N ALA A 17 -6.09 11.56 -16.15
CA ALA A 17 -5.81 11.76 -17.59
C ALA A 17 -6.40 13.06 -18.17
N SER A 18 -7.43 13.64 -17.55
CA SER A 18 -8.04 14.90 -17.97
C SER A 18 -7.31 16.15 -17.45
N LEU A 19 -6.36 15.98 -16.53
CA LEU A 19 -5.61 17.07 -15.92
C LEU A 19 -4.29 17.30 -16.69
N PRO A 20 -3.73 18.52 -16.65
CA PRO A 20 -2.47 18.84 -17.34
C PRO A 20 -1.24 18.31 -16.57
N TRP A 21 -1.31 17.08 -16.06
CA TRP A 21 -0.27 16.44 -15.26
C TRP A 21 0.15 15.12 -15.89
N SER A 22 1.46 14.84 -15.86
CA SER A 22 2.01 13.56 -16.26
C SER A 22 2.40 12.77 -15.01
N LEU A 23 1.68 11.68 -14.74
CA LEU A 23 1.97 10.80 -13.62
C LEU A 23 3.08 9.82 -14.01
N GLN A 24 4.24 9.90 -13.35
CA GLN A 24 5.35 8.95 -13.55
C GLN A 24 5.33 7.87 -12.47
N SER A 25 5.70 6.64 -12.81
CA SER A 25 5.98 5.60 -11.81
C SER A 25 7.35 5.86 -11.17
N LEU A 26 7.63 5.25 -10.01
CA LEU A 26 8.97 5.34 -9.42
C LEU A 26 10.05 4.71 -10.31
N ASP A 27 9.69 3.68 -11.08
CA ASP A 27 10.60 3.00 -12.00
C ASP A 27 11.05 3.91 -13.15
N ASP A 28 10.25 4.94 -13.48
CA ASP A 28 10.52 5.86 -14.59
C ASP A 28 11.33 7.10 -14.17
N VAL A 29 11.49 7.33 -12.86
CA VAL A 29 12.21 8.50 -12.33
C VAL A 29 13.68 8.12 -12.08
N PRO A 30 14.66 8.88 -12.60
CA PRO A 30 16.07 8.65 -12.28
C PRO A 30 16.31 8.70 -10.77
N GLY A 31 16.94 7.67 -10.21
CA GLY A 31 17.14 7.58 -8.77
C GLY A 31 15.90 7.11 -7.97
N GLY A 32 14.78 6.82 -8.65
CA GLY A 32 13.51 6.50 -8.00
C GLY A 32 13.46 5.11 -7.36
N THR A 33 14.15 4.13 -7.94
CA THR A 33 14.15 2.75 -7.44
C THR A 33 15.00 2.57 -6.18
N GLU A 34 15.99 3.44 -5.99
CA GLU A 34 16.82 3.53 -4.78
C GLU A 34 16.07 4.16 -3.59
N ILE A 35 14.95 4.85 -3.82
CA ILE A 35 14.15 5.44 -2.75
C ILE A 35 13.42 4.33 -1.99
N SER A 36 13.66 4.32 -0.68
CA SER A 36 12.99 3.45 0.28
C SER A 36 12.42 4.27 1.42
N TRP A 37 11.41 3.71 2.08
CA TRP A 37 10.75 4.29 3.24
C TRP A 37 10.26 3.17 4.14
N ASP A 38 10.12 3.46 5.42
CA ASP A 38 9.52 2.55 6.39
C ASP A 38 8.08 2.97 6.66
N GLU A 39 7.12 2.06 6.40
CA GLU A 39 5.70 2.29 6.64
C GLU A 39 5.35 2.05 8.12
N SER A 40 5.94 2.89 8.97
CA SER A 40 5.81 2.88 10.44
C SER A 40 4.57 3.63 10.96
N GLY A 41 3.74 4.17 10.08
CA GLY A 41 2.52 4.88 10.43
C GLY A 41 1.46 3.95 11.01
N SER A 42 0.74 4.43 12.03
CA SER A 42 -0.39 3.72 12.64
C SER A 42 -1.71 3.89 11.88
N THR A 43 -1.72 4.68 10.80
CA THR A 43 -2.90 4.95 9.97
C THR A 43 -2.52 4.96 8.50
N TYR A 44 -3.49 4.68 7.61
CA TYR A 44 -3.29 4.78 6.16
C TYR A 44 -2.80 6.17 5.74
N ARG A 45 -3.38 7.23 6.34
CA ARG A 45 -2.97 8.61 6.09
C ARG A 45 -1.50 8.84 6.45
N ALA A 46 -1.03 8.32 7.58
CA ALA A 46 0.36 8.48 8.01
C ALA A 46 1.32 7.75 7.05
N ASN A 47 1.01 6.52 6.66
CA ASN A 47 1.82 5.78 5.69
C ASN A 47 1.85 6.44 4.31
N ALA A 48 0.72 6.94 3.83
CA ALA A 48 0.65 7.70 2.58
C ALA A 48 1.52 8.97 2.65
N ALA A 49 1.47 9.71 3.76
CA ALA A 49 2.32 10.89 3.96
C ALA A 49 3.82 10.52 3.95
N ILE A 50 4.22 9.49 4.70
CA ILE A 50 5.60 9.01 4.75
C ILE A 50 6.12 8.66 3.35
N LYS A 51 5.32 7.93 2.57
CA LYS A 51 5.60 7.58 1.17
C LYS A 51 5.82 8.81 0.29
N ALA A 52 4.85 9.72 0.29
CA ALA A 52 4.91 10.92 -0.52
C ALA A 52 6.14 11.76 -0.16
N GLU A 53 6.40 11.97 1.14
CA GLU A 53 7.55 12.74 1.59
C GLU A 53 8.89 12.10 1.20
N ALA A 54 9.05 10.80 1.36
CA ALA A 54 10.28 10.10 1.01
C ALA A 54 10.61 10.28 -0.49
N VAL A 55 9.61 10.09 -1.35
CA VAL A 55 9.78 10.25 -2.80
C VAL A 55 9.96 11.71 -3.18
N CYS A 56 9.23 12.63 -2.57
CA CYS A 56 9.41 14.06 -2.81
C CYS A 56 10.83 14.52 -2.46
N ARG A 57 11.37 14.07 -1.32
CA ARG A 57 12.74 14.38 -0.89
C ARG A 57 13.78 13.74 -1.80
N GLY A 58 13.59 12.48 -2.19
CA GLY A 58 14.58 11.76 -3.00
C GLY A 58 14.63 12.21 -4.47
N THR A 59 13.49 12.64 -5.04
CA THR A 59 13.41 13.04 -6.46
C THR A 59 13.44 14.55 -6.69
N GLY A 60 13.12 15.36 -5.67
CA GLY A 60 12.87 16.79 -5.82
C GLY A 60 11.57 17.14 -6.56
N LEU A 61 10.76 16.14 -6.92
CA LEU A 61 9.48 16.31 -7.62
C LEU A 61 8.30 16.23 -6.64
N PRO A 62 7.16 16.88 -6.93
CA PRO A 62 5.92 16.63 -6.22
C PRO A 62 5.54 15.14 -6.28
N ALA A 63 5.18 14.57 -5.13
CA ALA A 63 4.86 13.15 -5.02
C ALA A 63 3.42 12.92 -4.54
N LEU A 64 2.70 12.06 -5.25
CA LEU A 64 1.41 11.52 -4.85
C LEU A 64 1.60 10.10 -4.30
N ALA A 65 0.99 9.80 -3.16
CA ALA A 65 1.01 8.48 -2.53
C ALA A 65 -0.41 8.03 -2.18
N ASP A 66 -0.58 6.72 -2.10
CA ASP A 66 -1.78 6.05 -1.64
C ASP A 66 -1.41 4.93 -0.66
N ASP A 67 -2.24 4.69 0.35
CA ASP A 67 -2.11 3.56 1.27
C ASP A 67 -3.45 2.88 1.45
N SER A 68 -3.45 1.55 1.35
CA SER A 68 -4.67 0.76 1.31
C SER A 68 -4.47 -0.54 2.07
N GLY A 69 -5.57 -1.09 2.59
CA GLY A 69 -5.58 -2.41 3.20
C GLY A 69 -6.97 -3.00 3.27
N ILE A 70 -7.04 -4.17 3.90
CA ILE A 70 -8.26 -4.91 4.21
C ILE A 70 -8.46 -4.81 5.72
N GLU A 71 -9.66 -4.43 6.13
CA GLU A 71 -10.09 -4.41 7.51
C GLU A 71 -11.30 -5.33 7.64
N LEU A 72 -11.24 -6.29 8.57
CA LEU A 72 -12.35 -7.18 8.86
C LEU A 72 -12.90 -6.88 10.24
N GLU A 73 -14.17 -6.46 10.30
CA GLU A 73 -14.86 -6.13 11.56
C GLU A 73 -14.83 -7.29 12.55
N ALA A 74 -15.07 -8.52 12.08
CA ALA A 74 -15.01 -9.73 12.91
C ALA A 74 -13.63 -9.98 13.55
N LEU A 75 -12.55 -9.42 12.98
CA LEU A 75 -11.20 -9.50 13.50
C LEU A 75 -10.73 -8.18 14.13
N GLY A 76 -11.65 -7.30 14.51
CA GLY A 76 -11.33 -6.01 15.12
C GLY A 76 -10.54 -5.08 14.19
N GLY A 77 -10.80 -5.15 12.88
CA GLY A 77 -10.12 -4.33 11.86
C GLY A 77 -8.80 -4.93 11.35
N PHE A 78 -8.40 -6.11 11.81
CA PHE A 78 -7.21 -6.79 11.27
C PHE A 78 -7.40 -7.23 9.80
N PRO A 79 -6.36 -7.22 8.95
CA PRO A 79 -4.97 -6.79 9.20
C PRO A 79 -4.72 -5.27 9.11
N GLY A 80 -5.66 -4.49 8.57
CA GLY A 80 -5.61 -3.03 8.54
C GLY A 80 -4.39 -2.49 7.82
N VAL A 81 -3.68 -1.53 8.41
CA VAL A 81 -2.47 -0.91 7.83
C VAL A 81 -1.33 -1.90 7.54
N ARG A 82 -1.38 -3.11 8.09
CA ARG A 82 -0.38 -4.18 7.87
C ARG A 82 -0.80 -5.18 6.79
N SER A 83 -1.84 -4.89 6.01
CA SER A 83 -2.42 -5.83 5.04
C SER A 83 -1.43 -6.52 4.11
N ALA A 84 -0.41 -5.80 3.65
CA ALA A 84 0.59 -6.32 2.73
C ALA A 84 1.76 -7.06 3.40
N ARG A 85 1.88 -7.04 4.74
CA ARG A 85 3.09 -7.46 5.48
C ARG A 85 2.84 -8.18 6.79
N TRP A 86 1.58 -8.52 7.11
CA TRP A 86 1.24 -9.10 8.41
C TRP A 86 1.77 -10.54 8.60
N LEU A 87 2.15 -11.22 7.51
CA LEU A 87 2.87 -12.51 7.53
C LEU A 87 4.38 -12.35 7.30
N GLY A 88 4.90 -11.11 7.32
CA GLY A 88 6.26 -10.78 6.87
C GLY A 88 6.29 -10.22 5.45
N ASP A 89 7.43 -9.65 5.07
CA ASP A 89 7.61 -8.90 3.81
C ASP A 89 7.72 -9.81 2.57
N ASP A 90 8.05 -11.10 2.76
CA ASP A 90 8.18 -12.08 1.68
C ASP A 90 6.86 -12.80 1.34
N ALA A 91 5.80 -12.54 2.10
CA ALA A 91 4.52 -13.21 1.90
C ALA A 91 3.83 -12.74 0.62
N THR A 92 3.43 -13.69 -0.21
CA THR A 92 2.65 -13.41 -1.42
C THR A 92 1.22 -13.00 -1.08
N GLU A 93 0.56 -12.25 -1.97
CA GLU A 93 -0.86 -11.92 -1.83
C GLU A 93 -1.75 -13.16 -1.68
N ALA A 94 -1.37 -14.28 -2.28
CA ALA A 94 -2.10 -15.54 -2.16
C ALA A 94 -1.98 -16.15 -0.75
N GLU A 95 -0.79 -16.10 -0.15
CA GLU A 95 -0.56 -16.56 1.23
C GLU A 95 -1.28 -15.66 2.23
N LEU A 96 -1.17 -14.33 2.08
CA LEU A 96 -1.89 -13.36 2.91
C LEU A 96 -3.39 -13.60 2.88
N ARG A 97 -3.97 -13.79 1.68
CA ARG A 97 -5.40 -14.06 1.53
C ARG A 97 -5.80 -15.40 2.15
N THR A 98 -5.03 -16.45 1.89
CA THR A 98 -5.31 -17.80 2.42
C THR A 98 -5.31 -17.80 3.95
N ALA A 99 -4.30 -17.19 4.55
CA ALA A 99 -4.19 -17.11 6.00
C ALA A 99 -5.27 -16.21 6.62
N LEU A 100 -5.69 -15.15 5.93
CA LEU A 100 -6.78 -14.30 6.40
C LEU A 100 -8.10 -15.08 6.40
N CYS A 101 -8.39 -15.84 5.34
CA CYS A 101 -9.56 -16.72 5.26
C CYS A 101 -9.55 -17.78 6.37
N ALA A 102 -8.41 -18.42 6.63
CA ALA A 102 -8.28 -19.40 7.71
C ALA A 102 -8.60 -18.78 9.07
N ARG A 103 -8.05 -17.59 9.36
CA ARG A 103 -8.30 -16.89 10.63
C ARG A 103 -9.77 -16.49 10.83
N VAL A 104 -10.48 -16.17 9.74
CA VAL A 104 -11.92 -15.92 9.78
C VAL A 104 -12.71 -17.21 10.02
N ALA A 105 -12.28 -18.33 9.44
CA ALA A 105 -12.92 -19.63 9.65
C ALA A 105 -12.79 -20.09 11.11
N ASP A 106 -11.60 -19.94 11.72
CA ASP A 106 -11.35 -20.30 13.12
C ASP A 106 -12.29 -19.53 14.08
N LEU A 107 -12.50 -18.23 13.85
CA LEU A 107 -13.47 -17.45 14.63
C LEU A 107 -14.91 -17.96 14.52
N ALA A 108 -15.30 -18.45 13.35
CA ALA A 108 -16.65 -18.96 13.12
C ALA A 108 -16.87 -20.33 13.81
N GLU A 109 -15.80 -21.10 14.01
CA GLU A 109 -15.83 -22.33 14.80
C GLU A 109 -15.90 -22.05 16.30
N ASP A 110 -15.12 -21.10 16.81
CA ASP A 110 -15.12 -20.70 18.23
C ASP A 110 -16.45 -20.07 18.68
N ALA A 111 -17.22 -19.51 17.76
CA ALA A 111 -18.52 -18.89 18.03
C ALA A 111 -19.70 -19.91 18.09
N ARG A 112 -19.45 -21.21 17.87
CA ARG A 112 -20.47 -22.29 17.93
C ARG A 112 -20.50 -22.99 19.27
#